data_AF-A0A4W5PLY6-F1
#
_entry.id   AF-A0A4W5PLY6-F1
#
_cell.length_a   1.000
_cell.length_b   1.000
_cell.length_c   1.000
_cell.angle_alpha   90.00
_cell.angle_beta   90.00
_cell.angle_gamma   90.00
#
_symmetry.space_group_name_H-M   'P 1'
#
loop_
_entity.id
_entity.type
_entity.pdbx_description
1 polymer ?
#
loop_
_entity_poly.entity_id
_entity_poly.type
_entity_poly.pdbx_seq_one_letter_code
_entity_poly.pdbx_strand_id
1 'polypeptide(L)'
;MLDDVQVGYYDSNDKQSVYRGQHITDKAEDDEAQDGVYVFGNMYHHMKERSFQLKHHFNLTEGREKNVVMRKVPPRLRLIKKEVSGGFQVSCLAFGFYPRHINLTLLRDGHGDGTYQLRKSLEVSTEELKQRHHYTCTASHLSLDNKLDVSLESGAERVHLSTLSALLYVYPYCTIIPLLQTIKCSLID
;
A
#
# COMPACT_ATOMS: atom_id res chain seq x y z
N MET A 1 12.04 6.81 -0.31
CA MET A 1 10.81 7.23 -1.01
C MET A 1 10.00 7.97 0.01
N LEU A 2 9.95 9.30 -0.12
CA LEU A 2 9.10 10.15 0.71
C LEU A 2 7.66 9.81 0.32
N ASP A 3 6.81 9.42 1.27
CA ASP A 3 5.39 9.32 1.01
C ASP A 3 4.89 10.74 0.76
N ASP A 4 4.21 11.00 -0.37
CA ASP A 4 3.60 12.31 -0.63
C ASP A 4 2.60 12.61 0.49
N VAL A 5 3.03 13.44 1.44
CA VAL A 5 2.17 13.86 2.55
C VAL A 5 1.18 14.86 1.99
N GLN A 6 -0.09 14.48 1.97
CA GLN A 6 -1.17 15.42 1.69
C GLN A 6 -1.20 16.49 2.79
N VAL A 7 -0.69 17.68 2.46
CA VAL A 7 -0.64 18.84 3.35
C VAL A 7 -1.98 19.57 3.45
N GLY A 8 -2.87 19.39 2.48
CA GLY A 8 -4.24 19.92 2.51
C GLY A 8 -5.11 19.47 1.35
N TYR A 9 -6.38 19.89 1.36
CA TYR A 9 -7.33 19.70 0.28
C TYR A 9 -8.33 20.86 0.21
N TYR A 10 -8.88 21.11 -0.99
CA TYR A 10 -9.98 22.07 -1.16
C TYR A 10 -11.32 21.34 -1.12
N ASP A 11 -12.20 21.74 -0.20
CA ASP A 11 -13.58 21.29 -0.15
C ASP A 11 -14.44 22.17 -1.05
N SER A 12 -14.96 21.59 -2.14
CA SER A 12 -15.80 22.33 -3.08
C SER A 12 -17.23 22.55 -2.60
N ASN A 13 -17.71 21.81 -1.61
CA ASN A 13 -19.05 22.00 -1.04
C ASN A 13 -19.04 23.23 -0.14
N ASP A 14 -18.07 23.28 0.76
CA ASP A 14 -17.93 24.37 1.74
C ASP A 14 -17.07 25.53 1.21
N LYS A 15 -16.42 25.35 0.05
CA LYS A 15 -15.52 26.31 -0.62
C LYS A 15 -14.35 26.76 0.25
N GLN A 16 -13.76 25.84 1.00
CA GLN A 16 -12.68 26.10 1.95
C GLN A 16 -11.45 25.22 1.69
N SER A 17 -10.25 25.72 1.97
CA SER A 17 -9.02 24.93 2.01
C SER A 17 -8.81 24.37 3.42
N VAL A 18 -8.62 23.05 3.51
CA VAL A 18 -8.40 22.33 4.77
C VAL A 18 -6.97 21.83 4.78
N TYR A 19 -6.17 22.29 5.74
CA TYR A 19 -4.78 21.88 5.92
C TYR A 19 -4.63 20.88 7.07
N ARG A 20 -3.70 19.94 6.92
CA ARG A 20 -3.47 18.88 7.91
C ARG A 20 -2.51 19.38 8.99
N GLY A 21 -3.01 19.63 10.21
CA GLY A 21 -2.17 19.84 11.40
C GLY A 21 -2.28 21.21 12.09
N GLN A 22 -3.20 22.08 11.70
CA GLN A 22 -3.33 23.42 12.27
C GLN A 22 -4.46 23.47 13.32
N HIS A 23 -4.09 23.64 14.59
CA HIS A 23 -4.97 24.10 15.66
C HIS A 23 -4.78 25.62 15.75
N ILE A 24 -5.63 26.40 15.09
CA ILE A 24 -5.35 27.82 14.86
C ILE A 24 -5.92 28.65 16.00
N THR A 25 -5.02 29.23 16.80
CA THR A 25 -5.27 30.39 17.65
C THR A 25 -4.60 31.62 17.01
N ASP A 26 -5.44 32.63 16.76
CA ASP A 26 -5.13 34.05 16.54
C ASP A 26 -4.51 34.56 15.22
N LYS A 27 -5.41 35.08 14.36
CA LYS A 27 -5.41 36.43 13.73
C LYS A 27 -4.27 36.89 12.80
N ALA A 28 -3.26 36.07 12.51
CA ALA A 28 -2.28 36.36 11.46
C ALA A 28 -2.49 35.54 10.16
N GLU A 29 -3.46 34.62 10.13
CA GLU A 29 -3.64 33.62 9.07
C GLU A 29 -4.77 33.90 8.06
N ASP A 30 -5.54 34.99 8.21
CA ASP A 30 -6.73 35.25 7.37
C ASP A 30 -6.37 35.53 5.90
N ASP A 31 -5.26 36.22 5.63
CA ASP A 31 -4.86 36.60 4.27
C ASP A 31 -4.31 35.39 3.48
N GLU A 32 -3.50 34.51 4.10
CA GLU A 32 -3.01 33.28 3.45
C GLU A 32 -4.12 32.24 3.28
N ALA A 33 -5.05 32.16 4.24
CA ALA A 33 -6.24 31.32 4.11
C ALA A 33 -7.14 31.81 2.97
N GLN A 34 -7.37 33.12 2.86
CA GLN A 34 -8.13 33.72 1.75
C GLN A 34 -7.44 33.55 0.40
N ASP A 35 -6.11 33.70 0.33
CA ASP A 35 -5.34 33.45 -0.90
C ASP A 35 -5.46 31.98 -1.33
N GLY A 36 -5.32 31.04 -0.39
CA GLY A 36 -5.55 29.63 -0.63
C GLY A 36 -6.97 29.36 -1.18
N VAL A 37 -8.00 29.90 -0.55
CA VAL A 37 -9.39 29.76 -1.00
C VAL A 37 -9.59 30.32 -2.42
N TYR A 38 -9.00 31.48 -2.73
CA TYR A 38 -9.08 32.10 -4.05
C TYR A 38 -8.36 31.27 -5.12
N VAL A 39 -7.12 30.86 -4.86
CA VAL A 39 -6.28 30.09 -5.80
C VAL A 39 -6.88 28.71 -6.05
N PHE A 40 -7.21 27.96 -5.00
CA PHE A 40 -7.79 26.63 -5.14
C PHE A 40 -9.24 26.68 -5.69
N GLY A 41 -10.01 27.72 -5.36
CA GLY A 41 -11.32 27.96 -5.94
C GLY A 41 -11.28 28.25 -7.44
N ASN A 42 -10.36 29.11 -7.90
CA ASN A 42 -10.17 29.38 -9.32
C ASN A 42 -9.71 28.13 -10.07
N MET A 43 -8.75 27.42 -9.50
CA MET A 43 -8.31 26.14 -10.03
C MET A 43 -9.49 25.16 -10.13
N TYR A 44 -10.38 25.15 -9.13
CA TYR A 44 -11.59 24.34 -9.18
C TYR A 44 -12.50 24.67 -10.35
N HIS A 45 -12.79 25.94 -10.54
CA HIS A 45 -13.64 26.38 -11.65
C HIS A 45 -13.03 26.02 -13.01
N HIS A 46 -11.74 26.26 -13.20
CA HIS A 46 -11.06 25.90 -14.44
C HIS A 46 -11.04 24.39 -14.71
N MET A 47 -10.78 23.57 -13.68
CA MET A 47 -10.81 22.11 -13.85
C MET A 47 -12.23 21.60 -14.12
N LYS A 48 -13.25 22.18 -13.48
CA LYS A 48 -14.65 21.85 -13.70
C LYS A 48 -15.10 22.17 -15.12
N GLU A 49 -14.72 23.33 -15.65
CA GLU A 49 -15.03 23.73 -17.02
C GLU A 49 -14.35 22.81 -18.04
N ARG A 50 -13.06 22.50 -17.85
CA ARG A 50 -12.34 21.52 -18.68
C ARG A 50 -12.98 20.14 -18.62
N SER A 51 -13.45 19.71 -17.45
CA SER A 51 -14.18 18.45 -17.29
C SER A 51 -15.47 18.44 -18.14
N PHE A 52 -16.20 19.56 -18.18
CA PHE A 52 -17.39 19.69 -19.00
C PHE A 52 -17.07 19.60 -20.51
N GLN A 53 -16.01 20.29 -20.95
CA GLN A 53 -15.53 20.23 -22.33
C GLN A 53 -15.11 18.82 -22.74
N LEU A 54 -14.37 18.11 -21.88
CA LEU A 54 -13.98 16.72 -22.10
C LEU A 54 -15.20 15.80 -22.21
N LYS A 55 -16.21 15.96 -21.34
CA LYS A 55 -17.47 15.19 -21.43
C LYS A 55 -18.18 15.41 -22.77
N HIS A 56 -18.22 16.65 -23.26
CA HIS A 56 -18.80 16.97 -24.55
C HIS A 56 -18.04 16.28 -25.69
N HIS A 57 -16.70 16.35 -25.67
CA HIS A 57 -15.85 15.66 -26.65
C HIS A 57 -16.03 14.14 -26.63
N PHE A 58 -16.18 13.52 -25.45
CA PHE A 58 -16.47 12.08 -25.34
C PHE A 58 -17.83 11.68 -25.92
N ASN A 59 -18.83 12.56 -25.81
CA ASN A 59 -20.14 12.30 -26.42
C ASN A 59 -20.08 12.43 -27.95
N LEU A 60 -19.33 13.41 -28.48
CA LEU A 60 -19.14 13.60 -29.92
C LEU A 60 -18.33 12.49 -30.59
N THR A 61 -17.39 11.87 -29.87
CA THR A 61 -16.55 10.77 -30.38
C THR A 61 -17.21 9.38 -30.26
N GLU A 62 -18.54 9.33 -30.03
CA GLU A 62 -19.30 8.10 -29.74
C GLU A 62 -18.69 7.24 -28.62
N GLY A 63 -17.86 7.85 -27.77
CA GLY A 63 -17.16 7.15 -26.70
C GLY A 63 -15.97 6.30 -27.13
N ARG A 64 -15.42 6.45 -28.35
CA ARG A 64 -14.18 5.78 -28.77
C ARG A 64 -13.03 5.96 -27.76
N GLU A 65 -12.94 7.13 -27.15
CA GLU A 65 -11.92 7.45 -26.14
C GLU A 65 -12.41 7.31 -24.69
N LYS A 66 -13.70 6.98 -24.46
CA LYS A 66 -14.24 6.79 -23.09
C LYS A 66 -13.49 5.71 -22.33
N ASN A 67 -13.10 4.63 -23.02
CA ASN A 67 -12.38 3.52 -22.42
C ASN A 67 -10.98 3.91 -21.91
N VAL A 68 -10.36 4.95 -22.48
CA VAL A 68 -9.03 5.42 -22.06
C VAL A 68 -9.14 6.34 -20.84
N VAL A 69 -10.11 7.25 -20.84
CA VAL A 69 -10.22 8.29 -19.78
C VAL A 69 -11.08 7.86 -18.60
N MET A 70 -12.11 7.05 -18.83
CA MET A 70 -12.98 6.53 -17.76
C MET A 70 -12.54 5.13 -17.31
N ARG A 71 -11.33 4.70 -17.66
CA ARG A 71 -10.80 3.40 -17.23
C ARG A 71 -10.85 3.31 -15.70
N LYS A 72 -11.18 2.13 -15.19
CA LYS A 72 -11.13 1.82 -13.77
C LYS A 72 -10.18 0.65 -13.60
N VAL A 73 -9.14 0.83 -12.80
CA VAL A 73 -8.14 -0.20 -12.55
C VAL A 73 -8.07 -0.46 -11.05
N PRO A 74 -8.32 -1.71 -10.59
CA PRO A 74 -8.32 -2.04 -9.17
C PRO A 74 -6.91 -2.05 -8.56
N PRO A 75 -6.78 -1.71 -7.26
CA PRO A 75 -5.49 -1.76 -6.57
C PRO A 75 -5.02 -3.18 -6.34
N ARG A 76 -3.71 -3.35 -6.47
CA ARG A 76 -2.99 -4.50 -5.96
C ARG A 76 -2.39 -4.13 -4.62
N LEU A 77 -2.59 -4.97 -3.61
CA LEU A 77 -2.10 -4.73 -2.26
C LEU A 77 -0.87 -5.59 -1.96
N ARG A 78 0.05 -5.02 -1.17
CA ARG A 78 1.18 -5.73 -0.60
C ARG A 78 1.43 -5.23 0.83
N LEU A 79 1.44 -6.15 1.79
CA LEU A 79 1.98 -5.84 3.12
C LEU A 79 3.50 -6.02 3.10
N ILE A 80 4.19 -5.09 3.75
CA ILE A 80 5.64 -5.06 3.89
C ILE A 80 5.94 -4.90 5.37
N LYS A 81 6.68 -5.85 5.93
CA LYS A 81 7.21 -5.75 7.29
C LYS A 81 8.68 -5.33 7.21
N LYS A 82 9.07 -4.28 7.92
CA LYS A 82 10.44 -3.78 8.00
C LYS A 82 10.84 -3.64 9.47
N GLU A 83 11.98 -4.17 9.86
CA GLU A 83 12.52 -3.93 11.22
C GLU A 83 13.02 -2.48 11.35
N VAL A 84 12.75 -1.88 12.51
CA VAL A 84 13.19 -0.53 12.88
C VAL A 84 13.75 -0.56 14.30
N SER A 85 14.58 0.42 14.66
CA SER A 85 15.14 0.53 16.02
C SER A 85 13.99 0.67 17.04
N GLY A 86 13.74 -0.38 17.82
CA GLY A 86 12.64 -0.42 18.80
C GLY A 86 11.36 -1.13 18.35
N GLY A 87 11.37 -1.86 17.24
CA GLY A 87 10.23 -2.69 16.82
C GLY A 87 10.22 -3.02 15.33
N PHE A 88 9.04 -2.95 14.72
CA PHE A 88 8.88 -3.14 13.28
C PHE A 88 7.83 -2.19 12.71
N GLN A 89 8.03 -1.76 11.47
CA GLN A 89 7.08 -0.99 10.69
C GLN A 89 6.33 -1.94 9.75
N VAL A 90 5.01 -1.91 9.81
CA VAL A 90 4.13 -2.57 8.84
C VAL A 90 3.65 -1.53 7.85
N SER A 91 3.99 -1.68 6.58
CA SER A 91 3.48 -0.83 5.51
C SER A 91 2.55 -1.61 4.60
N CYS A 92 1.36 -1.08 4.36
CA CYS A 92 0.50 -1.52 3.27
C CYS A 92 0.75 -0.66 2.04
N LEU A 93 1.07 -1.31 0.92
CA LEU A 93 1.28 -0.69 -0.37
C LEU A 93 0.17 -1.07 -1.34
N ALA A 94 -0.61 -0.08 -1.78
CA ALA A 94 -1.52 -0.19 -2.91
C ALA A 94 -0.83 0.33 -4.18
N PHE A 95 -0.89 -0.40 -5.29
CA PHE A 95 -0.25 0.03 -6.55
C PHE A 95 -1.04 -0.44 -7.77
N GLY A 96 -0.78 0.21 -8.91
CA GLY A 96 -1.36 -0.14 -10.21
C GLY A 96 -2.85 0.16 -10.33
N PHE A 97 -3.36 1.15 -9.57
CA PHE A 97 -4.79 1.50 -9.58
C PHE A 97 -5.07 2.84 -10.24
N TYR A 98 -6.30 3.00 -10.72
CA TYR A 98 -6.78 4.25 -11.27
C TYR A 98 -8.31 4.31 -11.17
N PRO A 99 -8.89 5.47 -10.80
CA PRO A 99 -8.27 6.73 -10.36
C PRO A 99 -8.04 6.76 -8.84
N ARG A 100 -7.15 7.63 -8.35
CA ARG A 100 -6.75 7.67 -6.93
C ARG A 100 -7.83 8.11 -5.92
N HIS A 101 -8.96 8.64 -6.39
CA HIS A 101 -9.97 9.52 -5.74
C HIS A 101 -9.78 11.02 -6.08
N ILE A 102 -10.87 11.69 -6.49
CA ILE A 102 -10.92 13.12 -6.87
C ILE A 102 -11.89 13.86 -5.94
N ASN A 103 -11.33 14.75 -5.10
CA ASN A 103 -11.73 16.14 -4.89
C ASN A 103 -10.42 16.93 -5.05
N LEU A 104 -10.47 18.07 -5.73
CA LEU A 104 -9.32 18.66 -6.43
C LEU A 104 -8.05 18.76 -5.59
N THR A 105 -7.14 17.84 -5.85
CA THR A 105 -5.81 17.78 -5.28
C THR A 105 -4.85 17.65 -6.45
N LEU A 106 -4.02 18.68 -6.66
CA LEU A 106 -2.90 18.61 -7.58
C LEU A 106 -1.85 17.70 -6.93
N LEU A 107 -1.76 16.47 -7.38
CA LEU A 107 -0.66 15.56 -7.04
C LEU A 107 -0.07 15.02 -8.33
N ARG A 108 1.19 15.35 -8.58
CA ARG A 108 2.02 14.78 -9.63
C ARG A 108 2.81 13.66 -8.99
N ASP A 109 2.37 12.42 -9.24
CA ASP A 109 3.19 11.20 -9.34
C ASP A 109 2.25 10.01 -9.56
N GLY A 110 1.99 9.75 -10.84
CA GLY A 110 1.56 8.45 -11.33
C GLY A 110 2.76 7.75 -11.95
N HIS A 111 2.77 6.42 -11.97
CA HIS A 111 3.73 5.69 -12.76
C HIS A 111 3.62 6.12 -14.24
N GLY A 112 4.68 5.97 -15.04
CA GLY A 112 4.70 6.43 -16.44
C GLY A 112 3.59 5.82 -17.33
N ASP A 113 2.87 4.82 -16.83
CA ASP A 113 1.69 4.17 -17.41
C ASP A 113 0.34 4.80 -17.00
N GLY A 114 0.38 5.90 -16.24
CA GLY A 114 -0.79 6.63 -15.74
C GLY A 114 -1.55 5.94 -14.61
N THR A 115 -0.94 5.00 -13.89
CA THR A 115 -1.51 4.37 -12.68
C THR A 115 -0.92 4.95 -11.39
N TYR A 116 -1.61 4.79 -10.27
CA TYR A 116 -1.21 5.35 -8.98
C TYR A 116 -0.63 4.31 -8.02
N GLN A 117 0.13 4.84 -7.06
CA GLN A 117 0.68 4.10 -5.94
C GLN A 117 0.39 4.86 -4.63
N LEU A 118 0.07 4.13 -3.57
CA LEU A 118 -0.21 4.68 -2.24
C LEU A 118 0.35 3.75 -1.17
N ARG A 119 1.04 4.32 -0.18
CA ARG A 119 1.59 3.58 0.96
C ARG A 119 1.04 4.14 2.26
N LYS A 120 0.67 3.25 3.18
CA LYS A 120 0.31 3.60 4.57
C LYS A 120 1.12 2.75 5.52
N SER A 121 1.75 3.37 6.51
CA SER A 121 2.65 2.70 7.45
C SER A 121 2.13 2.82 8.88
N LEU A 122 2.30 1.75 9.65
CA LEU A 122 2.04 1.65 11.08
C LEU A 122 3.34 1.20 11.75
N GLU A 123 3.80 1.96 12.74
CA GLU A 123 4.93 1.57 13.58
C GLU A 123 4.41 0.79 14.78
N VAL A 124 5.02 -0.37 15.04
CA VAL A 124 4.65 -1.29 16.11
C VAL A 124 5.81 -1.42 17.07
N SER A 125 5.56 -1.20 18.35
CA SER A 125 6.57 -1.25 19.41
C SER A 125 6.95 -2.68 19.82
N THR A 126 8.06 -2.84 20.55
CA THR A 126 8.48 -4.14 21.09
C THR A 126 7.51 -4.74 22.11
N GLU A 127 6.64 -3.96 22.74
CA GLU A 127 5.66 -4.48 23.70
C GLU A 127 4.45 -5.09 22.99
N GLU A 128 4.02 -4.52 21.87
CA GLU A 128 2.95 -5.06 21.02
C GLU A 128 3.38 -6.35 20.28
N LEU A 129 4.69 -6.59 20.13
CA LEU A 129 5.23 -7.87 19.62
C LEU A 129 4.79 -9.07 20.47
N LYS A 130 4.64 -8.89 21.79
CA LYS A 130 4.33 -9.98 22.72
C LYS A 130 2.89 -10.48 22.57
N GLN A 131 2.01 -9.68 21.97
CA GLN A 131 0.56 -9.93 21.94
C GLN A 131 0.05 -10.65 20.67
N ARG A 132 0.91 -11.13 19.75
CA ARG A 132 0.51 -11.85 18.51
C ARG A 132 -0.66 -11.18 17.77
N HIS A 133 -0.51 -9.90 17.43
CA HIS A 133 -1.54 -9.22 16.63
C HIS A 133 -1.54 -9.69 15.17
N HIS A 134 -2.74 -9.90 14.63
CA HIS A 134 -2.95 -10.11 13.19
C HIS A 134 -3.14 -8.75 12.51
N TYR A 135 -2.27 -8.42 11.58
CA TYR A 135 -2.36 -7.17 10.81
C TYR A 135 -3.07 -7.42 9.50
N THR A 136 -4.13 -6.67 9.24
CA THR A 136 -4.88 -6.71 7.97
C THR A 136 -4.90 -5.31 7.36
N CYS A 137 -4.56 -5.22 6.08
CA CYS A 137 -4.78 -4.02 5.30
C CYS A 137 -6.03 -4.18 4.45
N THR A 138 -6.92 -3.19 4.54
CA THR A 138 -8.16 -3.11 3.77
C THR A 138 -8.10 -1.92 2.83
N ALA A 139 -8.40 -2.14 1.56
CA ALA A 139 -8.53 -1.09 0.56
C ALA A 139 -9.93 -1.09 -0.07
N SER A 140 -10.52 0.09 -0.16
CA SER A 140 -11.75 0.37 -0.90
C SER A 140 -11.41 1.25 -2.10
N HIS A 141 -11.97 0.95 -3.26
CA HIS A 141 -11.73 1.71 -4.49
C HIS A 141 -12.95 1.66 -5.40
N LEU A 142 -13.22 2.72 -6.16
CA LEU A 142 -14.40 2.85 -7.05
C LEU A 142 -14.46 1.86 -8.23
N SER A 143 -13.41 1.07 -8.44
CA SER A 143 -13.37 -0.04 -9.39
C SER A 143 -13.71 -1.39 -8.75
N LEU A 144 -13.95 -1.43 -7.43
CA LEU A 144 -14.26 -2.63 -6.70
C LEU A 144 -15.67 -2.51 -6.12
N ASP A 145 -16.48 -3.55 -6.28
CA ASP A 145 -17.81 -3.63 -5.64
C ASP A 145 -17.69 -3.92 -4.13
N ASN A 146 -16.62 -4.63 -3.74
CA ASN A 146 -16.29 -5.01 -2.37
C ASN A 146 -14.89 -4.53 -1.96
N LYS A 147 -14.57 -4.60 -0.68
CA LYS A 147 -13.23 -4.23 -0.19
C LYS A 147 -12.21 -5.34 -0.49
N LEU A 148 -10.95 -4.94 -0.69
CA LEU A 148 -9.83 -5.86 -0.85
C LEU A 148 -9.01 -5.91 0.43
N ASP A 149 -8.84 -7.11 1.01
CA ASP A 149 -8.13 -7.33 2.27
C ASP A 149 -6.89 -8.20 2.05
N VAL A 150 -5.77 -7.84 2.69
CA VAL A 150 -4.56 -8.68 2.77
C VAL A 150 -4.07 -8.72 4.21
N SER A 151 -3.83 -9.92 4.73
CA SER A 151 -3.29 -10.14 6.06
C SER A 151 -1.80 -10.44 6.05
N LEU A 152 -1.12 -10.16 7.17
CA LEU A 152 0.28 -10.49 7.36
C LEU A 152 0.42 -11.98 7.71
N GLU A 153 0.80 -12.82 6.74
CA GLU A 153 1.17 -14.20 7.03
C GLU A 153 2.50 -14.25 7.81
N SER A 154 2.46 -14.76 9.04
CA SER A 154 3.64 -15.00 9.86
C SER A 154 4.45 -16.16 9.28
N GLY A 155 5.53 -15.86 8.56
CA GLY A 155 6.42 -16.86 7.96
C GLY A 155 7.29 -17.61 8.99
N ALA A 156 6.68 -18.41 9.86
CA ALA A 156 7.40 -19.16 10.90
C ALA A 156 7.03 -20.65 10.91
N GLU A 157 7.19 -21.37 9.79
CA GLU A 157 7.04 -22.83 9.81
C GLU A 157 7.72 -23.60 8.66
N ARG A 158 8.90 -23.16 8.17
CA ARG A 158 9.65 -23.92 7.15
C ARG A 158 11.02 -24.42 7.57
N VAL A 159 11.55 -23.97 8.71
CA VAL A 159 12.92 -24.32 9.14
C VAL A 159 12.95 -25.57 10.03
N HIS A 160 11.87 -25.87 10.77
CA HIS A 160 11.82 -27.06 11.63
C HIS A 160 11.61 -28.37 10.84
N LEU A 161 10.81 -28.37 9.77
CA LEU A 161 10.59 -29.58 8.97
C LEU A 161 11.85 -30.00 8.18
N SER A 162 12.60 -29.04 7.64
CA SER A 162 13.80 -29.33 6.86
C SER A 162 14.93 -29.87 7.72
N THR A 163 15.15 -29.29 8.91
CA THR A 163 16.18 -29.75 9.88
C THR A 163 15.88 -31.15 10.43
N LEU A 164 14.62 -31.46 10.73
CA LEU A 164 14.21 -32.81 11.17
C LEU A 164 14.40 -33.87 10.07
N SER A 165 14.14 -33.52 8.79
CA SER A 165 14.35 -34.45 7.66
C SER A 165 15.82 -34.80 7.45
N ALA A 166 16.72 -33.83 7.62
CA ALA A 166 18.16 -34.05 7.47
C ALA A 166 18.70 -34.95 8.58
N LEU A 167 18.24 -34.79 9.83
CA LEU A 167 18.65 -35.67 10.94
C LEU A 167 18.18 -37.11 10.74
N LEU A 168 16.93 -37.31 10.31
CA LEU A 168 16.38 -38.65 10.04
C LEU A 168 17.08 -39.36 8.88
N TYR A 169 17.53 -38.64 7.86
CA TYR A 169 18.18 -39.25 6.69
C TYR A 169 19.70 -39.35 6.82
N VAL A 170 20.38 -38.39 7.44
CA VAL A 170 21.86 -38.37 7.49
C VAL A 170 22.40 -39.24 8.64
N TYR A 171 21.72 -39.27 9.79
CA TYR A 171 22.17 -40.05 10.95
C TYR A 171 22.27 -41.57 10.70
N PRO A 172 21.26 -42.26 10.12
CA PRO A 172 21.36 -43.70 9.89
C PRO A 172 22.39 -44.06 8.82
N TYR A 173 22.58 -43.22 7.80
CA TYR A 173 23.57 -43.47 6.75
C TYR A 173 25.00 -43.31 7.24
N CYS A 174 25.28 -42.33 8.11
CA CYS A 174 26.63 -42.10 8.62
C CYS A 174 27.04 -43.01 9.79
N THR A 175 26.09 -43.58 10.54
CA THR A 175 26.41 -44.37 11.74
C THR A 175 26.05 -45.84 11.61
N ILE A 176 24.86 -46.16 11.10
CA ILE A 176 24.35 -47.54 11.08
C ILE A 176 24.95 -48.35 9.92
N ILE A 177 25.07 -47.75 8.73
CA ILE A 177 25.65 -48.43 7.55
C ILE A 177 27.11 -48.83 7.77
N PRO A 178 28.03 -47.93 8.18
CA PRO A 178 29.43 -48.34 8.40
C PRO A 178 29.58 -49.32 9.55
N LEU A 179 28.75 -49.23 10.61
CA LEU A 179 28.76 -50.18 11.72
C LEU A 179 28.29 -51.59 11.29
N LEU A 180 27.26 -51.68 10.47
CA LEU A 180 26.82 -52.96 9.89
C LEU A 180 27.91 -53.55 9.00
N GLN A 181 28.64 -52.70 8.27
CA GLN A 181 29.70 -53.13 7.38
C GLN A 181 30.92 -53.65 8.15
N THR A 182 31.30 -52.99 9.25
CA THR A 182 32.36 -53.49 10.14
C THR A 182 31.97 -54.80 10.82
N ILE A 183 30.75 -54.91 11.35
CA ILE A 183 30.26 -56.15 11.97
C ILE A 183 30.24 -57.30 10.96
N LYS A 184 29.81 -57.04 9.71
CA LYS A 184 29.77 -58.05 8.65
C LYS A 184 31.17 -58.52 8.25
N CYS A 185 32.17 -57.63 8.25
CA CYS A 185 33.57 -58.02 8.03
C CYS A 185 34.10 -58.88 9.20
N SER A 186 33.79 -58.53 10.46
CA SER A 186 34.22 -59.28 11.64
C SER A 186 33.63 -60.69 11.78
N LEU A 187 32.56 -61.00 11.05
CA LEU A 187 31.88 -62.29 11.04
C LEU A 187 32.31 -63.21 9.88
N ILE A 188 33.10 -62.69 8.94
CA ILE A 188 33.55 -63.40 7.73
C ILE A 188 35.03 -63.81 7.82
N ASP A 189 35.79 -63.23 8.78
CA ASP A 189 37.12 -63.72 9.22
C ASP A 189 37.00 -64.72 10.38
#